data_AF-A0A7S0AX44-F1
#
_entry.id   AF-A0A7S0AX44-F1
#
_cell.length_a   1.000
_cell.length_b   1.000
_cell.length_c   1.000
_cell.angle_alpha   90.00
_cell.angle_beta   90.00
_cell.angle_gamma   90.00
#
_symmetry.space_group_name_H-M   'P 1'
#
loop_
_entity.id
_entity.type
_entity.pdbx_description
1 polymer ?
#
loop_
_entity_poly.entity_id
_entity_poly.type
_entity_poly.pdbx_seq_one_letter_code
_entity_poly.pdbx_strand_id
1 'polypeptide(L)'
;MTSTLATRHQLTQHQHKVASARIGTKTSAANKPTMTHTAPAIVAPSLLSCDLANIDRDATQMLELGADWLHMDIMDGHFVPNLSFGPPVIASLRKAQKDAYLDCHLMVSEPANWVGPMAKAGASSFNFHYESDMPEGGHR
;
A
#
# COMPACT_ATOMS: atom_id res chain seq x y z
N MET A 1 16.26 71.66 35.54
CA MET A 1 15.55 72.52 34.57
C MET A 1 15.60 71.83 33.22
N THR A 2 14.49 71.20 32.83
CA THR A 2 14.29 70.49 31.55
C THR A 2 14.18 71.49 30.41
N SER A 3 15.02 71.35 29.38
CA SER A 3 14.99 72.14 28.15
C SER A 3 16.00 71.52 27.18
N THR A 4 15.81 71.40 25.87
CA THR A 4 14.72 71.57 24.94
C THR A 4 15.24 70.93 23.66
N LEU A 5 14.38 70.23 22.93
CA LEU A 5 14.64 69.80 21.56
C LEU A 5 15.15 70.96 20.68
N ALA A 6 16.41 70.90 20.28
CA ALA A 6 16.94 71.61 19.11
C ALA A 6 17.60 70.54 18.24
N THR A 7 16.83 69.76 17.49
CA THR A 7 16.35 70.09 16.14
C THR A 7 17.47 70.59 15.23
N ARG A 8 17.88 69.68 14.33
CA ARG A 8 18.38 69.94 12.98
C ARG A 8 19.45 71.03 12.85
N HIS A 9 20.72 70.66 12.91
CA HIS A 9 21.71 71.10 11.93
C HIS A 9 23.03 70.37 12.14
N GLN A 10 23.16 69.19 11.55
CA GLN A 10 24.45 68.68 11.02
C GLN A 10 24.21 67.34 10.30
N LEU A 11 23.31 67.38 9.31
CA LEU A 11 23.52 66.60 8.09
C LEU A 11 24.75 67.21 7.40
N THR A 12 25.92 66.58 7.53
CA THR A 12 27.05 66.58 6.56
C THR A 12 28.31 65.99 7.19
N GLN A 13 28.24 64.76 7.70
CA GLN A 13 29.40 63.87 7.74
C GLN A 13 28.97 62.49 7.26
N HIS A 14 28.68 62.45 5.96
CA HIS A 14 28.97 61.29 5.14
C HIS A 14 30.39 60.83 5.42
N GLN A 15 30.56 59.68 6.06
CA GLN A 15 31.50 58.66 5.60
C GLN A 15 31.41 57.38 6.44
N HIS A 16 31.47 56.26 5.72
CA HIS A 16 31.84 54.92 6.19
C HIS A 16 30.82 54.10 6.99
N LYS A 17 29.88 53.47 6.27
CA LYS A 17 29.66 52.01 6.30
C LYS A 17 28.39 51.66 5.54
N VAL A 18 28.50 51.23 4.28
CA VAL A 18 27.81 50.02 3.82
C VAL A 18 28.59 49.49 2.61
N ALA A 19 29.58 48.63 2.86
CA ALA A 19 30.23 47.88 1.79
C ALA A 19 29.32 46.71 1.39
N SER A 20 28.82 46.78 0.15
CA SER A 20 28.37 45.67 -0.71
C SER A 20 28.34 44.27 -0.06
N ALA A 21 27.22 43.93 0.56
CA ALA A 21 26.89 42.53 0.85
C ALA A 21 26.52 41.86 -0.48
N ARG A 22 27.41 40.98 -0.99
CA ARG A 22 27.09 40.09 -2.11
C ARG A 22 25.89 39.23 -1.70
N ILE A 23 24.82 39.28 -2.48
CA ILE A 23 23.70 38.35 -2.40
C ILE A 23 24.24 37.00 -2.85
N GLY A 24 24.73 36.20 -1.91
CA GLY A 24 24.94 34.78 -2.10
C GLY A 24 23.59 34.11 -2.06
N THR A 25 23.10 33.66 -3.22
CA THR A 25 21.95 32.76 -3.31
C THR A 25 22.31 31.45 -2.60
N LYS A 26 21.99 31.34 -1.30
CA LYS A 26 21.91 30.05 -0.64
C LYS A 26 20.67 29.35 -1.18
N THR A 27 20.82 28.67 -2.31
CA THR A 27 19.88 27.63 -2.70
C THR A 27 20.04 26.52 -1.67
N SER A 28 19.23 26.56 -0.62
CA SER A 28 19.04 25.41 0.26
C SER A 28 18.43 24.33 -0.62
N ALA A 29 19.25 23.38 -1.07
CA ALA A 29 18.73 22.13 -1.61
C ALA A 29 17.89 21.53 -0.48
N ALA A 30 16.57 21.62 -0.60
CA ALA A 30 15.66 20.96 0.30
C ALA A 30 16.02 19.48 0.30
N ASN A 31 16.62 19.01 1.38
CA ASN A 31 16.92 17.60 1.56
C ASN A 31 15.56 16.90 1.64
N LYS A 32 15.15 16.27 0.54
CA LYS A 32 13.92 15.47 0.50
C LYS A 32 14.10 14.38 1.56
N PRO A 33 13.18 14.21 2.51
CA PRO A 33 13.30 13.16 3.51
C PRO A 33 13.38 11.82 2.77
N THR A 34 14.49 11.11 2.93
CA THR A 34 14.64 9.74 2.46
C THR A 34 13.64 8.90 3.24
N MET A 35 12.53 8.54 2.59
CA MET A 35 11.53 7.66 3.18
C MET A 35 12.15 6.26 3.28
N THR A 36 12.74 5.94 4.43
CA THR A 36 13.08 4.56 4.77
C THR A 36 11.78 3.87 5.16
N HIS A 37 11.12 3.19 4.23
CA HIS A 37 10.00 2.33 4.55
C HIS A 37 10.50 1.23 5.49
N THR A 38 10.12 1.31 6.76
CA THR A 38 10.61 0.43 7.85
C THR A 38 9.79 -0.86 7.99
N ALA A 39 8.65 -0.96 7.31
CA ALA A 39 7.87 -2.20 7.29
C ALA A 39 8.50 -3.19 6.30
N PRO A 40 8.75 -4.44 6.70
CA PRO A 40 9.23 -5.48 5.79
C PRO A 40 8.18 -5.72 4.69
N ALA A 41 8.65 -5.87 3.45
CA ALA A 41 7.78 -6.23 2.33
C ALA A 41 7.35 -7.70 2.47
N ILE A 42 6.09 -7.97 2.12
CA ILE A 42 5.53 -9.33 2.04
C ILE A 42 5.48 -9.72 0.57
N VAL A 43 6.01 -10.91 0.25
CA VAL A 43 5.97 -11.51 -1.09
C VAL A 43 4.93 -12.64 -1.07
N ALA A 44 3.83 -12.43 -1.80
CA ALA A 44 2.70 -13.35 -1.89
C ALA A 44 2.44 -13.75 -3.37
N PRO A 45 3.12 -14.77 -3.92
CA PRO A 45 2.86 -15.23 -5.28
C PRO A 45 1.41 -15.73 -5.46
N SER A 46 0.79 -15.40 -6.59
CA SER A 46 -0.58 -15.83 -6.92
C SER A 46 -0.59 -17.25 -7.48
N LEU A 47 -1.43 -18.09 -6.87
CA LEU A 47 -1.60 -19.48 -7.28
C LEU A 47 -2.44 -19.63 -8.55
N LEU A 48 -3.07 -18.55 -9.02
CA LEU A 48 -3.74 -18.53 -10.31
C LEU A 48 -2.76 -18.78 -11.47
N SER A 49 -1.46 -18.53 -11.25
CA SER A 49 -0.40 -18.74 -12.25
C SER A 49 0.24 -20.13 -12.19
N CYS A 50 -0.18 -20.99 -11.26
CA CYS A 50 0.36 -22.34 -11.11
C CYS A 50 -0.12 -23.30 -12.21
N ASP A 51 0.54 -24.44 -12.30
CA ASP A 51 -0.06 -25.64 -12.90
C ASP A 51 -1.26 -26.07 -12.04
N LEU A 52 -2.48 -25.70 -12.48
CA LEU A 52 -3.70 -25.96 -11.71
C LEU A 52 -3.99 -27.45 -11.50
N ALA A 53 -3.40 -28.34 -12.32
CA ALA A 53 -3.50 -29.78 -12.12
C ALA A 53 -2.63 -30.27 -10.95
N ASN A 54 -1.67 -29.46 -10.48
CA ASN A 54 -0.68 -29.80 -9.47
C ASN A 54 -0.31 -28.58 -8.60
N ILE A 55 -1.34 -27.89 -8.11
CA ILE A 55 -1.22 -26.61 -7.40
C ILE A 55 -0.43 -26.73 -6.09
N ASP A 56 -0.45 -27.90 -5.44
CA ASP A 56 0.26 -28.16 -4.19
C ASP A 56 1.79 -28.20 -4.40
N ARG A 57 2.26 -28.81 -5.49
CA ARG A 57 3.68 -28.81 -5.89
C ARG A 57 4.21 -27.38 -6.00
N ASP A 58 3.53 -26.54 -6.76
CA ASP A 58 3.97 -25.18 -7.00
C ASP A 58 3.88 -24.33 -5.72
N ALA A 59 2.83 -24.53 -4.91
CA ALA A 59 2.71 -23.88 -3.60
C ALA A 59 3.86 -24.27 -2.65
N THR A 60 4.22 -25.55 -2.57
CA THR A 60 5.37 -26.02 -1.79
C THR A 60 6.65 -25.35 -2.27
N GLN A 61 6.89 -25.34 -3.58
CA GLN A 61 8.09 -24.72 -4.15
C GLN A 61 8.17 -23.23 -3.82
N MET A 62 7.06 -22.49 -3.90
CA MET A 62 7.01 -21.07 -3.55
C MET A 62 7.39 -20.83 -2.09
N LEU A 63 6.84 -21.63 -1.16
CA LEU A 63 7.15 -21.53 0.27
C LEU A 63 8.61 -21.88 0.56
N GLU A 64 9.16 -22.94 -0.06
CA GLU A 64 10.56 -23.34 0.08
C GLU A 64 11.54 -22.27 -0.45
N LEU A 65 11.12 -21.51 -1.47
CA LEU A 65 11.89 -20.38 -2.03
C LEU A 65 11.71 -19.07 -1.25
N GLY A 66 10.95 -19.08 -0.15
CA GLY A 66 10.82 -17.95 0.76
C GLY A 66 9.63 -17.03 0.50
N ALA A 67 8.57 -17.51 -0.16
CA ALA A 67 7.30 -16.79 -0.17
C ALA A 67 6.76 -16.63 1.26
N ASP A 68 6.33 -15.43 1.61
CA ASP A 68 5.73 -15.16 2.92
C ASP A 68 4.33 -15.76 2.99
N TRP A 69 3.50 -15.46 1.98
CA TRP A 69 2.10 -15.89 1.87
C TRP A 69 1.82 -16.55 0.52
N LEU A 70 0.67 -17.22 0.42
CA LEU A 70 0.14 -17.77 -0.82
C LEU A 70 -1.12 -16.98 -1.20
N HIS A 71 -1.08 -16.28 -2.34
CA HIS A 71 -2.18 -15.42 -2.77
C HIS A 71 -3.19 -16.20 -3.62
N MET A 72 -4.48 -16.04 -3.29
CA MET A 72 -5.60 -16.75 -3.88
C MET A 72 -6.57 -15.75 -4.52
N ASP A 73 -6.56 -15.70 -5.85
CA ASP A 73 -7.50 -14.88 -6.62
C ASP A 73 -8.85 -15.63 -6.80
N ILE A 74 -9.91 -15.12 -6.18
CA ILE A 74 -11.25 -15.71 -6.16
C ILE A 74 -12.16 -14.89 -7.08
N MET A 75 -12.63 -15.50 -8.15
CA MET A 75 -13.41 -14.86 -9.21
C MET A 75 -14.71 -15.64 -9.43
N ASP A 76 -15.84 -14.95 -9.58
CA ASP A 76 -17.18 -15.57 -9.64
C ASP A 76 -17.89 -15.48 -11.01
N GLY A 77 -17.21 -14.94 -12.02
CA GLY A 77 -17.78 -14.73 -13.36
C GLY A 77 -18.76 -13.56 -13.47
N HIS A 78 -19.13 -12.91 -12.37
CA HIS A 78 -20.08 -11.80 -12.34
C HIS A 78 -19.38 -10.46 -12.13
N PHE A 79 -18.57 -10.34 -11.07
CA PHE A 79 -17.80 -9.12 -10.82
C PHE A 79 -16.64 -8.98 -11.82
N VAL A 80 -16.03 -10.10 -12.21
CA VAL A 80 -15.05 -10.19 -13.29
C VAL A 80 -15.46 -11.29 -14.26
N PRO A 81 -15.12 -11.20 -15.57
CA PRO A 81 -15.55 -12.16 -16.59
C PRO A 81 -14.74 -13.48 -16.57
N ASN A 82 -14.25 -13.90 -15.41
CA ASN A 82 -13.48 -15.13 -15.19
C ASN A 82 -14.02 -15.88 -13.97
N LEU A 83 -13.83 -17.19 -13.94
CA LEU A 83 -14.16 -18.07 -12.82
C LEU A 83 -12.90 -18.84 -12.41
N SER A 84 -12.52 -18.77 -11.14
CA SER A 84 -11.27 -19.37 -10.64
C SER A 84 -11.53 -20.43 -9.56
N PHE A 85 -11.32 -20.09 -8.30
CA PHE A 85 -11.34 -20.98 -7.15
C PHE A 85 -12.55 -20.73 -6.26
N GLY A 86 -12.86 -21.70 -5.42
CA GLY A 86 -13.85 -21.56 -4.35
C GLY A 86 -13.42 -22.30 -3.09
N PRO A 87 -14.30 -22.38 -2.08
CA PRO A 87 -13.99 -23.01 -0.80
C PRO A 87 -13.38 -24.43 -0.89
N PRO A 88 -13.79 -25.31 -1.83
CA PRO A 88 -13.20 -26.65 -1.95
C PRO A 88 -11.68 -26.65 -2.28
N VAL A 89 -11.22 -25.68 -3.07
CA VAL A 89 -9.80 -25.54 -3.42
C VAL A 89 -9.02 -25.03 -2.20
N ILE A 90 -9.53 -24.03 -1.49
CA ILE A 90 -8.93 -23.54 -0.24
C ILE A 90 -8.82 -24.66 0.79
N ALA A 91 -9.88 -25.46 0.96
CA ALA A 91 -9.87 -26.58 1.91
C ALA A 91 -8.88 -27.67 1.52
N SER A 92 -8.70 -27.94 0.22
CA SER A 92 -7.71 -28.90 -0.27
C SER A 92 -6.30 -28.38 -0.05
N LEU A 93 -6.05 -27.10 -0.38
CA LEU A 93 -4.76 -26.47 -0.20
C LEU A 93 -4.37 -26.37 1.27
N ARG A 94 -5.29 -26.00 2.17
CA ARG A 94 -5.04 -25.97 3.63
C ARG A 94 -4.63 -27.34 4.19
N LYS A 95 -5.14 -28.45 3.64
CA LYS A 95 -4.72 -29.80 4.05
C LYS A 95 -3.27 -30.10 3.65
N ALA A 96 -2.86 -29.66 2.46
CA ALA A 96 -1.50 -29.82 1.95
C ALA A 96 -0.52 -28.85 2.62
N GLN A 97 -0.92 -27.58 2.76
CA GLN A 97 -0.13 -26.46 3.25
C GLN A 97 -0.67 -25.98 4.60
N LYS A 98 -0.44 -26.77 5.65
CA LYS A 98 -1.08 -26.60 6.97
C LYS A 98 -0.81 -25.25 7.61
N ASP A 99 0.40 -24.75 7.48
CA ASP A 99 0.87 -23.54 8.16
C ASP A 99 0.97 -22.32 7.22
N ALA A 100 0.70 -22.50 5.93
CA ALA A 100 0.77 -21.41 4.97
C ALA A 100 -0.31 -20.35 5.24
N TYR A 101 0.06 -19.08 5.07
CA TYR A 101 -0.91 -17.99 5.11
C TYR A 101 -1.59 -17.90 3.75
N LEU A 102 -2.92 -18.09 3.71
CA LEU A 102 -3.71 -18.08 2.47
C LEU A 102 -4.41 -16.72 2.35
N ASP A 103 -3.83 -15.82 1.56
CA ASP A 103 -4.36 -14.48 1.34
C ASP A 103 -5.40 -14.48 0.22
N CYS A 104 -6.68 -14.34 0.58
CA CYS A 104 -7.78 -14.47 -0.37
C CYS A 104 -8.26 -13.11 -0.88
N HIS A 105 -8.10 -12.90 -2.18
CA HIS A 105 -8.61 -11.74 -2.90
C HIS A 105 -9.94 -12.07 -3.57
N LEU A 106 -11.01 -11.47 -3.05
CA LEU A 106 -12.37 -11.67 -3.48
C LEU A 106 -12.73 -10.65 -4.57
N MET A 107 -12.56 -11.08 -5.83
CA MET A 107 -13.09 -10.42 -7.02
C MET A 107 -14.46 -11.02 -7.35
N VAL A 108 -15.41 -10.84 -6.44
CA VAL A 108 -16.73 -11.46 -6.48
C VAL A 108 -17.81 -10.43 -6.18
N SER A 109 -19.04 -10.67 -6.64
CA SER A 109 -20.22 -9.95 -6.21
C SER A 109 -20.62 -10.38 -4.79
N GLU A 110 -21.11 -9.43 -3.99
CA GLU A 110 -21.59 -9.66 -2.62
C GLU A 110 -20.56 -10.41 -1.74
N PRO A 111 -19.35 -9.85 -1.53
CA PRO A 111 -18.24 -10.55 -0.88
C PRO A 111 -18.55 -11.07 0.52
N ALA A 112 -19.50 -10.46 1.23
CA ALA A 112 -19.97 -10.91 2.54
C ALA A 112 -20.44 -12.38 2.54
N ASN A 113 -21.05 -12.84 1.44
CA ASN A 113 -21.53 -14.23 1.29
C ASN A 113 -20.38 -15.25 1.16
N TRP A 114 -19.19 -14.80 0.78
CA TRP A 114 -18.02 -15.65 0.53
C TRP A 114 -17.15 -15.84 1.78
N VAL A 115 -17.08 -14.84 2.65
CA VAL A 115 -16.17 -14.83 3.82
C VAL A 115 -16.40 -16.03 4.73
N GLY A 116 -17.65 -16.33 5.11
CA GLY A 116 -17.97 -17.43 6.02
C GLY A 116 -17.52 -18.81 5.50
N PRO A 117 -17.96 -19.22 4.30
CA PRO A 117 -17.51 -20.47 3.67
C PRO A 117 -15.98 -20.56 3.48
N MET A 118 -15.33 -19.47 3.08
CA MET A 118 -13.88 -19.45 2.84
C MET A 118 -13.08 -19.50 4.14
N ALA A 119 -13.52 -18.81 5.20
CA ALA A 119 -12.93 -18.91 6.53
C ALA A 119 -13.02 -20.34 7.06
N LYS A 120 -14.19 -21.00 6.90
CA LYS A 120 -14.36 -22.41 7.27
C LYS A 120 -13.44 -23.35 6.46
N ALA A 121 -13.14 -22.99 5.22
CA ALA A 121 -12.21 -23.74 4.38
C ALA A 121 -10.73 -23.53 4.77
N GLY A 122 -10.41 -22.51 5.57
CA GLY A 122 -9.07 -22.24 6.08
C GLY A 122 -8.34 -21.07 5.43
N ALA A 123 -9.06 -20.14 4.79
CA ALA A 123 -8.51 -18.85 4.37
C ALA A 123 -7.99 -18.05 5.59
N SER A 124 -6.94 -17.24 5.38
CA SER A 124 -6.26 -16.49 6.45
C SER A 124 -6.59 -15.00 6.46
N SER A 125 -6.76 -14.39 5.28
CA SER A 125 -7.22 -13.00 5.11
C SER A 125 -8.23 -12.91 3.98
N PHE A 126 -8.99 -11.81 4.01
CA PHE A 126 -9.95 -11.45 2.98
C PHE A 126 -9.69 -10.01 2.58
N ASN A 127 -9.49 -9.79 1.29
CA ASN A 127 -9.53 -8.47 0.68
C ASN A 127 -10.57 -8.52 -0.46
N PHE A 128 -11.25 -7.41 -0.71
CA PHE A 128 -12.31 -7.33 -1.71
C PHE A 128 -12.36 -5.91 -2.28
N HIS A 129 -12.97 -5.79 -3.45
CA HIS A 129 -13.19 -4.49 -4.08
C HIS A 129 -14.33 -3.75 -3.40
N TYR A 130 -14.11 -2.52 -2.96
CA TYR A 130 -15.17 -1.71 -2.34
C TYR A 130 -16.40 -1.59 -3.26
N GLU A 131 -16.16 -1.49 -4.57
CA GLU A 131 -17.19 -1.44 -5.59
C GLU A 131 -18.10 -2.67 -5.53
N SER A 132 -17.57 -3.86 -5.23
CA SER A 132 -18.35 -5.12 -5.23
C SER A 132 -19.43 -5.23 -4.13
N ASP A 133 -19.45 -4.31 -3.18
CA ASP A 133 -20.38 -4.26 -2.04
C ASP A 133 -21.30 -3.03 -2.10
N MET A 134 -21.39 -2.38 -3.25
CA MET A 134 -22.23 -1.19 -3.42
C MET A 134 -23.71 -1.59 -3.62
N PRO A 135 -24.67 -0.89 -2.97
CA PRO A 135 -26.09 -1.12 -3.20
C PRO A 135 -26.47 -0.81 -4.66
N GLU A 136 -27.48 -1.52 -5.17
CA GLU A 136 -27.94 -1.39 -6.56
C GLU A 136 -28.09 0.09 -6.98
N GLY A 137 -27.29 0.50 -7.97
CA GLY A 137 -27.26 1.87 -8.50
C GLY A 137 -25.93 2.62 -8.35
N GLY A 138 -24.95 2.07 -7.60
CA GLY A 138 -23.59 2.62 -7.46
C GLY A 138 -22.65 2.33 -8.64
N HIS A 139 -23.07 1.47 -9.56
CA HIS A 139 -22.32 1.11 -10.77
C HIS A 139 -22.91 1.84 -11.97
N ARG A 140 -22.32 2.98 -12.33
CA ARG A 140 -22.51 3.63 -13.62
C ARG A 140 -21.17 3.89 -14.27
#